data_AF-A0A840QNS5-F1
#
_entry.id   AF-A0A840QNS5-F1
#
_cell.length_a   1.000
_cell.length_b   1.000
_cell.length_c   1.000
_cell.angle_alpha   90.00
_cell.angle_beta   90.00
_cell.angle_gamma   90.00
#
_symmetry.space_group_name_H-M   'P 1'
#
loop_
_entity.id
_entity.type
_entity.pdbx_description
1 polymer ?
#
loop_
_entity_poly.entity_id
_entity_poly.type
_entity_poly.pdbx_seq_one_letter_code
_entity_poly.pdbx_strand_id
1 'polypeptide(L)' 'MSVHFLETDKNHYDHVLYLIIATLEYYASQDVISPTISDLSAAIGVSEESILESLEFGTINQRVPTQ' A
#
# COMPACT_ATOMS: atom_id res chain seq x y z
N MET A 1 15.33 3.29 26.95
CA MET A 1 15.20 2.20 25.97
C MET A 1 14.46 2.79 24.78
N SER A 2 15.17 3.03 23.68
CA SER A 2 14.62 3.70 22.51
C SER A 2 13.99 2.64 21.60
N VAL A 3 12.70 2.80 21.33
CA VAL A 3 11.88 1.90 20.51
C VAL A 3 12.29 1.97 19.04
N HIS A 4 13.13 1.05 18.58
CA HIS A 4 13.52 0.89 17.18
C HIS A 4 12.50 0.11 16.31
N PHE A 5 11.27 -0.11 16.81
CA PHE A 5 10.27 -0.92 16.10
C PHE A 5 9.50 -0.16 15.01
N LEU A 6 9.33 1.16 15.14
CA LEU A 6 8.39 1.91 14.30
C LEU A 6 8.89 2.21 12.88
N GLU A 7 10.21 2.26 12.65
CA GLU A 7 10.78 2.63 11.35
C GLU A 7 10.66 1.51 10.32
N THR A 8 10.74 0.25 10.76
CA THR A 8 10.61 -0.92 9.88
C THR A 8 9.16 -1.10 9.44
N ASP A 9 8.22 -0.93 10.36
CA ASP A 9 6.79 -1.08 10.10
C ASP A 9 6.27 0.06 9.20
N LYS A 10 6.75 1.29 9.40
CA LYS A 10 6.43 2.41 8.50
C LYS A 10 6.89 2.13 7.07
N ASN A 11 8.11 1.63 6.89
CA ASN A 11 8.60 1.26 5.55
C ASN A 11 7.80 0.09 4.94
N HIS A 12 7.30 -0.83 5.77
CA HIS A 12 6.42 -1.91 5.31
C HIS A 12 5.07 -1.37 4.80
N TYR A 13 4.38 -0.55 5.60
CA TYR A 13 3.09 0.04 5.24
C TYR A 13 3.18 0.93 4.01
N ASP A 14 4.21 1.76 3.92
CA ASP A 14 4.45 2.62 2.76
C ASP A 14 4.67 1.78 1.48
N HIS A 15 5.39 0.67 1.60
CA HIS A 15 5.65 -0.23 0.46
C HIS A 15 4.38 -0.96 0.00
N VAL A 16 3.60 -1.51 0.93
CA VAL A 16 2.35 -2.20 0.60
C VAL A 16 1.33 -1.21 0.03
N LEU A 17 1.24 0.01 0.58
CA LEU A 17 0.39 1.08 0.03
C LEU A 17 0.77 1.44 -1.40
N TYR A 18 2.06 1.52 -1.71
CA TYR A 18 2.54 1.72 -3.09
C TYR A 18 2.07 0.59 -4.01
N LEU A 19 2.15 -0.67 -3.59
CA LEU A 19 1.68 -1.82 -4.37
C LEU A 19 0.16 -1.77 -4.59
N ILE A 20 -0.62 -1.42 -3.57
CA ILE A 20 -2.08 -1.24 -3.67
C ILE A 20 -2.40 -0.24 -4.78
N ILE A 21 -1.73 0.92 -4.79
CA ILE A 21 -1.97 1.98 -5.79
C ILE A 21 -1.62 1.49 -7.19
N ALA A 22 -0.45 0.87 -7.35
CA ALA A 22 -0.02 0.34 -8.65
C ALA A 22 -1.01 -0.73 -9.18
N THR A 23 -1.54 -1.58 -8.29
CA THR A 23 -2.58 -2.55 -8.65
C THR A 23 -3.88 -1.86 -9.05
N LEU A 24 -4.34 -0.85 -8.28
CA LEU A 24 -5.54 -0.10 -8.63
C LEU A 24 -5.41 0.66 -9.96
N GLU A 25 -4.25 1.26 -10.24
CA GLU A 25 -3.95 1.89 -11.52
C GLU A 25 -3.99 0.88 -12.67
N TYR A 26 -3.46 -0.33 -12.46
CA TYR A 26 -3.57 -1.41 -13.42
C TYR A 26 -5.03 -1.75 -13.71
N TYR A 27 -5.87 -1.97 -12.68
CA TYR A 27 -7.29 -2.28 -12.87
C TYR A 27 -8.03 -1.12 -13.57
N ALA A 28 -7.76 0.12 -13.18
CA ALA A 28 -8.32 1.30 -13.83
C ALA A 28 -7.93 1.39 -15.32
N SER A 29 -6.68 1.04 -15.68
CA SER A 29 -6.21 1.04 -17.07
C SER A 29 -6.89 -0.01 -17.96
N GLN A 30 -7.43 -1.07 -17.35
CA GLN A 30 -8.10 -2.17 -18.05
C GLN A 30 -9.63 -1.98 -18.14
N ASP A 31 -10.17 -0.87 -17.60
CA ASP A 31 -11.62 -0.61 -17.51
C ASP A 31 -12.39 -1.76 -16.83
N VAL A 32 -11.74 -2.41 -15.84
CA VAL A 32 -12.34 -3.52 -15.07
C VAL A 32 -12.94 -3.02 -13.76
N ILE A 33 -13.80 -3.84 -13.16
CA ILE A 33 -14.40 -3.59 -11.84
C ILE A 33 -13.29 -3.43 -10.81
N SER A 34 -13.44 -2.45 -9.91
CA SER A 34 -12.51 -2.23 -8.80
C SER A 34 -12.31 -3.52 -7.99
N PRO A 35 -11.06 -3.89 -7.68
CA PRO A 35 -10.78 -5.09 -6.91
C PRO A 35 -11.30 -4.96 -5.46
N THR A 36 -11.69 -6.09 -4.88
CA THR A 36 -11.94 -6.19 -3.43
C THR A 36 -10.62 -6.27 -2.65
N ILE A 37 -10.67 -6.14 -1.32
CA ILE A 37 -9.48 -6.36 -0.48
C ILE A 37 -8.91 -7.76 -0.66
N SER A 38 -9.78 -8.77 -0.83
CA SER A 38 -9.35 -10.15 -1.07
C SER A 38 -8.64 -10.29 -2.42
N ASP A 39 -9.13 -9.61 -3.46
CA ASP A 39 -8.47 -9.57 -4.78
C ASP A 39 -7.10 -8.88 -4.69
N LEU A 40 -6.99 -7.77 -3.95
CA LEU A 40 -5.73 -7.08 -3.73
C LEU A 40 -4.75 -7.97 -2.95
N SER A 41 -5.21 -8.67 -1.91
CA SER A 41 -4.42 -9.63 -1.14
C SER A 41 -3.86 -10.74 -2.04
N ALA A 42 -4.72 -11.32 -2.89
CA ALA A 42 -4.32 -12.33 -3.86
C ALA A 42 -3.34 -11.81 -4.92
N ALA A 43 -3.51 -10.56 -5.37
CA ALA A 43 -2.66 -9.95 -6.40
C ALA A 43 -1.28 -9.50 -5.87
N ILE A 44 -1.24 -8.96 -4.66
CA ILE A 44 -0.03 -8.38 -4.05
C ILE A 44 0.76 -9.45 -3.27
N GLY A 45 0.10 -10.51 -2.79
CA GLY A 45 0.73 -11.58 -2.03
C GLY A 45 0.97 -11.25 -0.55
N VAL A 46 0.14 -10.37 0.02
CA VAL A 46 0.14 -10.00 1.45
C VAL A 46 -1.21 -10.31 2.07
N SER A 47 -1.30 -10.38 3.40
CA SER A 47 -2.58 -10.63 4.06
C SER A 47 -3.54 -9.45 3.90
N GLU A 48 -4.85 -9.72 4.01
CA GLU A 48 -5.87 -8.67 4.03
C GLU A 48 -5.66 -7.69 5.20
N GLU A 49 -5.15 -8.19 6.33
CA GLU A 49 -4.76 -7.38 7.49
C GLU A 49 -3.64 -6.40 7.13
N SER A 50 -2.57 -6.87 6.47
CA SER A 50 -1.49 -5.99 6.01
C SER A 50 -1.99 -4.93 5.03
N ILE A 51 -2.97 -5.24 4.19
CA ILE A 51 -3.62 -4.25 3.32
C ILE A 51 -4.35 -3.19 4.14
N LEU A 52 -5.18 -3.60 5.10
CA LEU A 52 -5.93 -2.68 5.95
C LEU A 52 -5.01 -1.78 6.77
N GLU A 53 -3.99 -2.34 7.41
CA GLU A 53 -3.00 -1.58 8.17
C GLU A 53 -2.23 -0.60 7.28
N SER A 54 -1.89 -0.99 6.06
CA SER A 54 -1.19 -0.11 5.11
C SER A 54 -2.07 1.03 4.60
N LEU A 55 -3.38 0.82 4.49
CA LEU A 55 -4.35 1.89 4.19
C LEU A 55 -4.50 2.85 5.38
N GLU A 56 -4.37 2.38 6.62
CA GLU A 56 -4.49 3.20 7.83
C GLU A 56 -3.20 3.98 8.15
N PHE A 57 -2.04 3.33 8.03
CA PHE A 57 -0.75 3.85 8.52
C PHE A 57 0.24 4.20 7.41
N GLY A 58 0.02 3.73 6.18
CA GLY A 58 0.89 3.99 5.04
C GLY A 58 0.87 5.46 4.62
N THR A 59 2.03 5.97 4.24
CA THR A 59 2.21 7.33 3.75
C THR A 59 2.90 7.30 2.38
N ILE A 60 2.26 7.89 1.38
CA ILE A 60 2.95 8.15 0.11
C ILE A 60 3.77 9.42 0.32
N ASN A 61 5.08 9.28 0.49
CA ASN A 61 5.99 10.42 0.36
C ASN A 61 6.03 10.82 -1.13
N GLN A 62 4.99 11.53 -1.59
CA GLN A 62 5.09 12.29 -2.83
C GLN A 62 6.22 13.30 -2.63
N ARG A 63 7.38 13.03 -3.21
CA ARG A 63 8.36 14.10 -3.44
C ARG A 63 7.70 15.09 -4.39
N VAL A 64 6.96 16.05 -3.83
CA VAL A 64 6.54 17.25 -4.55
C VAL A 64 7.82 17.87 -5.10
N PRO A 65 7.99 17.98 -6.43
CA PRO A 65 9.12 18.70 -6.98
C PRO A 65 9.01 20.13 -6.46
N THR A 66 9.94 20.52 -5.60
CA THR A 66 10.06 21.91 -5.18
C THR A 66 10.52 22.67 -6.41
N GLN A 67 9.63 23.48 -6.99
CA GLN A 67 9.97 24.44 -8.05
C GLN A 67 10.88 25.54 -7.50
#